data_AF-A0A956CSV7-F1
#
_entry.id   AF-A0A956CSV7-F1
#
_cell.length_a   1.000
_cell.length_b   1.000
_cell.length_c   1.000
_cell.angle_alpha   90.00
_cell.angle_beta   90.00
_cell.angle_gamma   90.00
#
_symmetry.space_group_name_H-M   'P 1'
#
loop_
_entity.id
_entity.type
_entity.pdbx_description
1 polymer ?
#
loop_
_entity_poly.entity_id
_entity_poly.type
_entity_poly.pdbx_seq_one_letter_code
_entity_poly.pdbx_strand_id
1 'polypeptide(L)'
;MTSSGYTVLGPEIVKDLHDPRRDFAYDVLVGLSEKPKRIASKYFYDDAGSHYFREIMALEEYYPTATEEAILRRSARDIVAPMIGGGPIHLVDLGAGDGKKTMIVLEELRRAKVDFTFVPIDISEGAMKQLVGTVRERMPDVPVEGLVCEYTDGVHHLARTDADRRNLVLFLGSNIGNFGRVAANAFLRRLWSSLRPGDHALIGFDLKKDIEV
;
A
#
# COMPACT_ATOMS: atom_id res chain seq x y z
N MET A 1 19.42 6.32 -20.37
CA MET A 1 18.23 5.51 -20.07
C MET A 1 17.48 6.22 -18.96
N THR A 2 16.18 6.50 -19.14
CA THR A 2 15.34 7.09 -18.09
C THR A 2 14.95 6.00 -17.09
N SER A 3 15.34 6.14 -15.83
CA SER A 3 14.87 5.24 -14.78
C SER A 3 13.36 5.39 -14.61
N SER A 4 12.64 4.28 -14.65
CA SER A 4 11.19 4.17 -14.40
C SER A 4 10.76 4.87 -13.12
N GLY A 5 11.61 4.85 -12.07
CA GLY A 5 11.23 5.24 -10.71
C GLY A 5 10.45 4.16 -9.96
N TYR A 6 10.39 2.96 -10.54
CA TYR A 6 9.91 1.76 -9.88
C TYR A 6 10.70 0.55 -10.38
N THR A 7 10.89 -0.42 -9.51
CA THR A 7 11.52 -1.71 -9.80
C THR A 7 10.45 -2.80 -9.78
N VAL A 8 10.39 -3.61 -10.84
CA VAL A 8 9.60 -4.85 -10.83
C VAL A 8 10.45 -5.94 -10.19
N LEU A 9 10.04 -6.48 -9.04
CA LEU A 9 10.77 -7.54 -8.35
C LEU A 9 10.40 -8.90 -8.96
N GLY A 10 11.11 -9.27 -10.02
CA GLY A 10 10.88 -10.50 -10.79
C GLY A 10 11.23 -11.81 -10.04
N PRO A 11 10.78 -12.97 -10.56
CA PRO A 11 11.00 -14.28 -9.95
C PRO A 11 12.47 -14.64 -9.64
N GLU A 12 13.44 -14.09 -10.37
CA GLU A 12 14.87 -14.27 -10.08
C GLU A 12 15.31 -13.71 -8.72
N ILE A 13 14.56 -12.76 -8.15
CA ILE A 13 14.76 -12.22 -6.79
C ILE A 13 13.87 -12.95 -5.76
N VAL A 14 12.74 -13.52 -6.21
CA VAL A 14 11.72 -14.18 -5.36
C VAL A 14 11.59 -15.66 -5.76
N LYS A 15 12.54 -16.48 -5.27
CA LYS A 15 12.75 -17.87 -5.72
C LYS A 15 11.49 -18.73 -5.83
N ASP A 16 11.40 -19.39 -6.98
CA ASP A 16 10.77 -20.69 -7.24
C ASP A 16 9.24 -20.85 -7.07
N LEU A 17 8.44 -19.80 -6.78
CA LEU A 17 7.00 -19.98 -6.52
C LEU A 17 5.97 -19.10 -7.27
N HIS A 18 6.30 -17.94 -7.85
CA HIS A 18 5.29 -17.02 -8.40
C HIS A 18 5.34 -16.83 -9.92
N ASP A 19 4.34 -17.39 -10.61
CA ASP A 19 3.92 -17.03 -11.97
C ASP A 19 2.49 -16.49 -11.86
N PRO A 20 2.27 -15.16 -11.98
CA PRO A 20 0.96 -14.56 -11.74
C PRO A 20 -0.20 -15.14 -12.57
N ARG A 21 0.10 -15.77 -13.72
CA ARG A 21 -0.91 -16.45 -14.55
C ARG A 21 -1.28 -17.82 -14.00
N ARG A 22 -0.32 -18.55 -13.42
CA ARG A 22 -0.59 -19.80 -12.69
C ARG A 22 -1.32 -19.52 -11.39
N ASP A 23 -0.92 -18.48 -10.67
CA ASP A 23 -1.54 -18.08 -9.40
C ASP A 23 -3.01 -17.71 -9.64
N PHE A 24 -3.30 -16.91 -10.68
CA PHE A 24 -4.68 -16.63 -11.11
C PHE A 24 -5.45 -17.89 -11.53
N ALA A 25 -4.87 -18.75 -12.37
CA ALA A 25 -5.52 -19.98 -12.80
C ALA A 25 -5.82 -20.92 -11.61
N TYR A 26 -4.94 -20.97 -10.60
CA TYR A 26 -5.10 -21.75 -9.39
C TYR A 26 -6.16 -21.16 -8.45
N ASP A 27 -6.09 -19.86 -8.14
CA ASP A 27 -7.09 -19.17 -7.30
C ASP A 27 -8.50 -19.25 -7.91
N VAL A 28 -8.62 -19.18 -9.25
CA VAL A 28 -9.89 -19.39 -9.97
C VAL A 28 -10.35 -20.84 -9.90
N LEU A 29 -9.46 -21.82 -10.15
CA LEU A 29 -9.79 -23.25 -10.09
C LEU A 29 -10.29 -23.65 -8.69
N VAL A 30 -9.57 -23.24 -7.64
CA VAL A 30 -9.96 -23.51 -6.25
C VAL A 30 -11.26 -22.76 -5.90
N GLY A 31 -11.31 -21.46 -6.15
CA GLY A 31 -12.45 -20.61 -5.79
C GLY A 31 -13.78 -21.01 -6.45
N LEU A 32 -13.74 -21.46 -7.71
CA LEU A 32 -14.94 -21.94 -8.43
C LEU A 32 -15.30 -23.41 -8.10
N SER A 33 -14.39 -24.17 -7.49
CA SER A 33 -14.66 -25.53 -7.00
C SER A 33 -15.37 -25.56 -5.64
N GLU A 34 -15.30 -24.47 -4.87
CA GLU A 34 -15.92 -24.37 -3.54
C GLU A 34 -17.46 -24.23 -3.55
N LYS A 35 -18.04 -24.39 -2.36
CA LYS A 35 -19.47 -24.18 -2.06
C LYS A 35 -19.60 -23.39 -0.74
N PRO A 36 -19.98 -22.10 -0.76
CA PRO A 36 -20.21 -21.26 -1.95
C PRO A 36 -18.94 -21.06 -2.79
N LYS A 37 -19.11 -20.70 -4.06
CA LYS A 37 -18.00 -20.28 -4.93
C LYS A 37 -17.46 -18.92 -4.48
N ARG A 38 -16.17 -18.68 -4.70
CA ARG A 38 -15.52 -17.39 -4.45
C ARG A 38 -14.48 -17.06 -5.52
N ILE A 39 -14.05 -15.80 -5.54
CA ILE A 39 -12.84 -15.33 -6.21
C ILE A 39 -12.17 -14.29 -5.29
N ALA A 40 -10.84 -14.17 -5.33
CA ALA A 40 -10.13 -13.21 -4.49
C ALA A 40 -10.30 -11.78 -5.03
N SER A 41 -10.63 -10.81 -4.16
CA SER A 41 -10.89 -9.42 -4.58
C SER A 41 -9.67 -8.69 -5.16
N LYS A 42 -8.45 -9.19 -4.95
CA LYS A 42 -7.24 -8.71 -5.65
C LYS A 42 -7.39 -8.72 -7.19
N TYR A 43 -8.24 -9.60 -7.74
CA TYR A 43 -8.54 -9.66 -9.17
C TYR A 43 -9.59 -8.65 -9.66
N PHE A 44 -10.10 -7.76 -8.78
CA PHE A 44 -10.90 -6.60 -9.17
C PHE A 44 -10.05 -5.37 -9.55
N TYR A 45 -8.72 -5.46 -9.47
CA TYR A 45 -7.82 -4.30 -9.62
C TYR A 45 -6.87 -4.43 -10.81
N ASP A 46 -7.40 -4.82 -11.98
CA ASP A 46 -6.75 -4.52 -13.26
C ASP A 46 -6.86 -3.02 -13.60
N ASP A 47 -6.39 -2.57 -14.77
CA ASP A 47 -6.43 -1.15 -15.14
C ASP A 47 -7.87 -0.58 -15.20
N ALA A 48 -8.86 -1.41 -15.55
CA ALA A 48 -10.27 -1.01 -15.66
C ALA A 48 -10.99 -1.03 -14.30
N GLY A 49 -10.82 -2.09 -13.51
CA GLY A 49 -11.35 -2.17 -12.15
C GLY A 49 -10.72 -1.13 -11.21
N SER A 50 -9.43 -0.83 -11.37
CA SER A 50 -8.77 0.29 -10.69
C SER A 50 -9.34 1.65 -11.11
N HIS A 51 -9.80 1.80 -12.36
CA HIS A 51 -10.51 3.00 -12.80
C HIS A 51 -11.89 3.09 -12.15
N TYR A 52 -12.70 2.04 -12.17
CA TYR A 52 -14.02 2.03 -11.53
C TYR A 52 -13.91 2.24 -10.01
N PHE A 53 -12.88 1.72 -9.35
CA PHE A 53 -12.66 1.96 -7.92
C PHE A 53 -12.37 3.45 -7.60
N ARG A 54 -11.68 4.18 -8.49
CA ARG A 54 -11.51 5.64 -8.35
C ARG A 54 -12.81 6.42 -8.50
N GLU A 55 -13.75 5.91 -9.30
CA GLU A 55 -15.10 6.50 -9.42
C GLU A 55 -15.96 6.18 -8.20
N ILE A 56 -15.92 4.93 -7.70
CA ILE A 56 -16.56 4.53 -6.43
C ILE A 56 -16.08 5.42 -5.27
N MET A 57 -14.77 5.69 -5.17
CA MET A 57 -14.20 6.58 -4.16
C MET A 57 -14.62 8.06 -4.29
N ALA A 58 -15.35 8.45 -5.34
CA ALA A 58 -15.90 9.79 -5.53
C ALA A 58 -17.42 9.88 -5.31
N LEU A 59 -18.09 8.77 -4.99
CA LEU A 59 -19.52 8.73 -4.65
C LEU A 59 -19.76 9.27 -3.23
N GLU A 60 -20.89 9.96 -3.03
CA GLU A 60 -21.28 10.51 -1.72
C GLU A 60 -21.58 9.40 -0.71
N GLU A 61 -22.19 8.30 -1.18
CA GLU A 61 -22.48 7.10 -0.41
C GLU A 61 -21.21 6.37 0.03
N TYR A 62 -20.10 6.54 -0.70
CA TYR A 62 -18.79 5.98 -0.34
C TYR A 62 -18.03 6.91 0.63
N TYR A 63 -18.65 7.18 1.79
CA TYR A 63 -18.06 7.97 2.88
C TYR A 63 -16.59 7.61 3.19
N PRO A 64 -16.10 6.35 3.04
CA PRO A 64 -14.65 6.00 4.47
C PRO A 64 -13.33 6.55 3.89
N THR A 65 -13.27 6.79 2.58
CA THR A 65 -12.15 7.47 1.88
C THR A 65 -12.05 8.93 2.30
N ALA A 66 -13.15 9.70 2.16
CA ALA A 66 -13.17 11.11 2.58
C ALA A 66 -12.97 11.25 4.10
N THR A 67 -13.50 10.29 4.86
CA THR A 67 -13.33 10.21 6.32
C THR A 67 -11.88 9.94 6.72
N GLU A 68 -11.21 9.00 6.06
CA GLU A 68 -9.80 8.68 6.29
C GLU A 68 -8.88 9.84 5.86
N GLU A 69 -9.16 10.51 4.73
CA GLU A 69 -8.48 11.76 4.37
C GLU A 69 -8.63 12.84 5.46
N ALA A 70 -9.83 13.04 6.01
CA ALA A 70 -10.05 14.02 7.08
C ALA A 70 -9.32 13.64 8.38
N ILE A 71 -9.25 12.35 8.72
CA ILE A 71 -8.48 11.84 9.86
C ILE A 71 -6.98 12.06 9.65
N LEU A 72 -6.45 11.73 8.46
CA LEU A 72 -5.05 11.94 8.09
C LEU A 72 -4.69 13.43 8.16
N ARG A 73 -5.47 14.32 7.54
CA ARG A 73 -5.23 15.78 7.55
C ARG A 73 -5.20 16.35 8.98
N ARG A 74 -6.07 15.87 9.87
CA ARG A 74 -6.11 16.29 11.27
C ARG A 74 -4.92 15.75 12.09
N SER A 75 -4.47 14.53 11.80
CA SER A 75 -3.56 13.76 12.66
C SER A 75 -2.14 13.63 12.10
N ALA A 76 -1.85 14.24 10.93
CA ALA A 76 -0.58 14.09 10.22
C ALA A 76 0.65 14.41 11.08
N ARG A 77 0.54 15.42 11.96
CA ARG A 77 1.60 15.79 12.92
C ARG A 77 1.93 14.66 13.88
N ASP A 78 0.89 14.02 14.43
CA ASP A 78 1.02 12.96 15.42
C ASP A 78 1.51 11.65 14.78
N ILE A 79 1.11 11.40 13.53
CA ILE A 79 1.61 10.30 12.68
C ILE A 79 3.12 10.47 12.39
N VAL A 80 3.57 11.70 12.11
CA VAL A 80 4.97 12.00 11.76
C VAL A 80 5.87 12.18 12.97
N ALA A 81 5.35 12.58 14.13
CA ALA A 81 6.14 12.88 15.32
C ALA A 81 7.18 11.79 15.74
N PRO A 82 6.87 10.47 15.72
CA PRO A 82 7.83 9.42 16.05
C PRO A 82 8.98 9.25 15.04
N MET A 83 8.89 9.87 13.86
CA MET A 83 9.93 9.82 12.83
C MET A 83 11.00 10.89 13.06
N ILE A 84 10.63 12.03 13.65
CA ILE A 84 11.47 13.23 13.79
C ILE A 84 12.72 12.92 14.63
N GLY A 85 13.91 13.22 14.07
CA GLY A 85 15.20 13.04 14.74
C GLY A 85 15.70 11.60 14.84
N GLY A 86 14.89 10.59 14.50
CA GLY A 86 15.25 9.17 14.60
C GLY A 86 16.04 8.61 13.40
N GLY A 87 16.75 9.45 12.65
CA GLY A 87 17.40 9.05 11.40
C GLY A 87 16.43 8.80 10.23
N PRO A 88 16.97 8.40 9.06
CA PRO A 88 16.23 8.33 7.80
C PRO A 88 15.20 7.19 7.77
N ILE A 89 14.18 7.34 6.92
CA ILE A 89 13.08 6.37 6.79
C ILE A 89 12.73 6.02 5.34
N HIS A 90 11.99 4.91 5.18
CA HIS A 90 11.09 4.65 4.05
C HIS A 90 9.66 4.97 4.48
N LEU A 91 8.95 5.84 3.75
CA LEU A 91 7.49 5.85 3.82
C LEU A 91 6.99 4.80 2.82
N VAL A 92 6.56 3.66 3.33
CA VAL A 92 6.08 2.54 2.51
C VAL A 92 4.55 2.61 2.44
N ASP A 93 3.94 2.49 1.26
CA ASP A 93 2.47 2.51 1.15
C ASP A 93 1.95 1.31 0.35
N LEU A 94 1.15 0.46 1.02
CA LEU A 94 0.71 -0.84 0.54
C LEU A 94 -0.65 -0.71 -0.16
N GLY A 95 -0.66 -0.76 -1.49
CA GLY A 95 -1.87 -0.52 -2.29
C GLY A 95 -2.24 0.96 -2.37
N ALA A 96 -1.24 1.82 -2.61
CA ALA A 96 -1.32 3.27 -2.56
C ALA A 96 -2.35 3.90 -3.54
N GLY A 97 -2.73 3.19 -4.62
CA GLY A 97 -3.75 3.62 -5.56
C GLY A 97 -3.41 4.93 -6.28
N ASP A 98 -4.22 5.99 -6.06
CA ASP A 98 -3.97 7.32 -6.63
C ASP A 98 -3.12 8.24 -5.73
N GLY A 99 -2.69 7.77 -4.56
CA GLY A 99 -1.78 8.46 -3.66
C GLY A 99 -2.34 9.69 -2.93
N LYS A 100 -3.62 10.08 -3.10
CA LYS A 100 -4.18 11.30 -2.48
C LYS A 100 -3.98 11.34 -0.96
N LYS A 101 -4.17 10.20 -0.31
CA LYS A 101 -4.00 10.02 1.14
C LYS A 101 -2.53 10.08 1.55
N THR A 102 -1.69 9.42 0.77
CA THR A 102 -0.23 9.36 0.94
C THR A 102 0.41 10.74 0.89
N MET A 103 -0.03 11.60 -0.04
CA MET A 103 0.41 12.99 -0.20
C MET A 103 0.26 13.82 1.09
N ILE A 104 -0.72 13.52 1.95
CA ILE A 104 -0.90 14.19 3.25
C ILE A 104 0.27 13.87 4.19
N VAL A 105 0.74 12.62 4.19
CA VAL A 105 1.87 12.17 5.02
C VAL A 105 3.20 12.63 4.42
N LEU A 106 3.34 12.58 3.09
CA LEU A 106 4.53 13.08 2.36
C LEU A 106 4.78 14.57 2.62
N GLU A 107 3.75 15.42 2.54
CA GLU A 107 3.86 16.85 2.85
C GLU A 107 4.26 17.08 4.32
N GLU A 108 3.69 16.31 5.26
CA GLU A 108 3.95 16.53 6.68
C GLU A 108 5.34 16.03 7.11
N LEU A 109 5.84 14.95 6.51
CA LEU A 109 7.25 14.52 6.63
C LEU A 109 8.20 15.60 6.09
N ARG A 110 7.90 16.16 4.91
CA ARG A 110 8.67 17.26 4.31
C ARG A 110 8.67 18.50 5.21
N ARG A 111 7.51 18.92 5.70
CA ARG A 111 7.38 20.09 6.59
C ARG A 111 8.07 19.88 7.94
N ALA A 112 8.12 18.64 8.43
CA ALA A 112 8.88 18.24 9.62
C ALA A 112 10.39 18.05 9.36
N LYS A 113 10.85 18.13 8.10
CA LYS A 113 12.25 17.90 7.68
C LYS A 113 12.80 16.53 8.07
N VAL A 114 11.96 15.50 7.98
CA VAL A 114 12.41 14.10 8.06
C VAL A 114 13.17 13.75 6.77
N ASP A 115 14.23 12.96 6.85
CA ASP A 115 14.85 12.31 5.69
C ASP A 115 14.02 11.06 5.35
N PHE A 116 13.37 11.05 4.18
CA PHE A 116 12.55 9.92 3.75
C PHE A 116 12.67 9.65 2.24
N THR A 117 12.54 8.37 1.89
CA THR A 117 12.22 7.90 0.53
C THR A 117 10.76 7.43 0.52
N PHE A 118 9.99 7.78 -0.51
CA PHE A 118 8.66 7.23 -0.73
C PHE A 118 8.73 5.93 -1.52
N VAL A 119 8.21 4.84 -0.94
CA VAL A 119 8.19 3.50 -1.55
C VAL A 119 6.73 2.99 -1.64
N PRO A 120 5.99 3.37 -2.70
CA PRO A 120 4.72 2.71 -3.00
C PRO A 120 4.96 1.24 -3.36
N ILE A 121 4.12 0.34 -2.84
CA ILE A 121 4.15 -1.09 -3.16
C ILE A 121 2.76 -1.49 -3.68
N ASP A 122 2.72 -2.01 -4.91
CA ASP A 122 1.48 -2.43 -5.58
C ASP A 122 1.76 -3.61 -6.52
N ILE A 123 0.72 -4.38 -6.84
CA ILE A 123 0.79 -5.45 -7.86
C ILE A 123 0.54 -4.91 -9.27
N SER A 124 -0.08 -3.72 -9.41
CA SER A 124 -0.36 -3.08 -10.69
C SER A 124 0.77 -2.14 -11.12
N GLU A 125 1.53 -2.55 -12.15
CA GLU A 125 2.52 -1.67 -12.81
C GLU A 125 1.84 -0.42 -13.42
N GLY A 126 0.60 -0.55 -13.91
CA GLY A 126 -0.19 0.56 -14.45
C GLY A 126 -0.47 1.64 -13.40
N ALA A 127 -0.94 1.24 -12.21
CA ALA A 127 -1.15 2.15 -11.08
C ALA A 127 0.19 2.73 -10.58
N MET A 128 1.21 1.89 -10.42
CA MET A 128 2.56 2.30 -10.00
C MET A 128 3.11 3.43 -10.87
N LYS A 129 3.03 3.27 -12.20
CA LYS A 129 3.51 4.26 -13.17
C LYS A 129 2.73 5.57 -13.11
N GLN A 130 1.41 5.53 -12.88
CA GLN A 130 0.58 6.73 -12.69
C GLN A 130 0.94 7.46 -11.39
N LEU A 131 1.12 6.73 -10.29
CA LEU A 131 1.44 7.29 -8.98
C LEU A 131 2.85 7.91 -8.95
N VAL A 132 3.87 7.19 -9.42
CA VAL A 132 5.26 7.68 -9.49
C VAL A 132 5.37 8.93 -10.38
N GLY A 133 4.61 8.98 -11.49
CA GLY A 133 4.48 10.19 -12.31
C GLY A 133 3.86 11.36 -11.53
N THR A 134 2.75 11.11 -10.84
CA THR A 134 2.01 12.11 -10.05
C THR A 134 2.86 12.69 -8.89
N VAL A 135 3.66 11.86 -8.21
CA VAL A 135 4.58 12.33 -7.16
C VAL A 135 5.69 13.20 -7.75
N ARG A 136 6.32 12.77 -8.85
CA ARG A 136 7.37 13.55 -9.52
C ARG A 136 6.88 14.90 -10.06
N GLU A 137 5.62 15.00 -10.47
CA GLU A 137 5.00 16.26 -10.91
C GLU A 137 4.70 17.20 -9.74
N ARG A 138 4.12 16.69 -8.64
CA ARG A 138 3.61 17.51 -7.53
C ARG A 138 4.62 17.78 -6.41
N MET A 139 5.58 16.87 -6.24
CA MET A 139 6.61 16.89 -5.20
C MET A 139 7.96 16.47 -5.82
N PRO A 140 8.52 17.25 -6.76
CA PRO A 140 9.76 16.90 -7.49
C PRO A 140 11.00 16.80 -6.59
N ASP A 141 10.90 17.28 -5.36
CA ASP A 141 11.88 17.21 -4.27
C ASP A 141 11.79 15.93 -3.41
N VAL A 142 10.74 15.12 -3.58
CA VAL A 142 10.56 13.85 -2.87
C VAL A 142 11.21 12.68 -3.62
N PRO A 143 12.17 11.95 -3.02
CA PRO A 143 12.66 10.69 -3.58
C PRO A 143 11.53 9.66 -3.65
N VAL A 144 11.32 9.05 -4.81
CA VAL A 144 10.28 8.01 -5.01
C VAL A 144 10.85 6.81 -5.77
N GLU A 145 10.69 5.63 -5.15
CA GLU A 145 11.21 4.34 -5.62
C GLU A 145 10.14 3.27 -5.41
N GLY A 146 9.26 3.09 -6.40
CA GLY A 146 8.17 2.10 -6.31
C GLY A 146 8.63 0.65 -6.43
N LEU A 147 7.91 -0.28 -5.81
CA LEU A 147 8.12 -1.73 -5.95
C LEU A 147 6.87 -2.41 -6.49
N VAL A 148 6.97 -3.03 -7.67
CA VAL A 148 5.87 -3.84 -8.24
C VAL A 148 6.01 -5.27 -7.73
N CYS A 149 5.25 -5.62 -6.69
CA CYS A 149 5.27 -6.93 -5.99
C CYS A 149 4.14 -7.07 -4.95
N GLU A 150 4.01 -8.28 -4.37
CA GLU A 150 3.12 -8.55 -3.23
C GLU A 150 3.57 -7.81 -1.96
N TYR A 151 2.60 -7.22 -1.22
CA TYR A 151 2.84 -6.20 -0.21
C TYR A 151 3.90 -6.54 0.85
N THR A 152 3.78 -7.69 1.51
CA THR A 152 4.66 -8.06 2.63
C THR A 152 6.07 -8.41 2.20
N ASP A 153 6.23 -8.74 0.92
CA ASP A 153 7.45 -9.29 0.35
C ASP A 153 8.35 -8.15 -0.16
N GLY A 154 7.74 -7.06 -0.64
CA GLY A 154 8.40 -5.77 -0.79
C GLY A 154 8.85 -5.15 0.54
N VAL A 155 8.03 -5.21 1.62
CA VAL A 155 8.48 -4.76 2.96
C VAL A 155 9.67 -5.61 3.46
N HIS A 156 9.61 -6.93 3.29
CA HIS A 156 10.71 -7.84 3.65
C HIS A 156 11.95 -7.63 2.77
N HIS A 157 11.79 -7.18 1.51
CA HIS A 157 12.91 -6.78 0.66
C HIS A 157 13.61 -5.54 1.24
N LEU A 158 12.88 -4.44 1.47
CA LEU A 158 13.42 -3.19 2.03
C LEU A 158 14.17 -3.42 3.34
N ALA A 159 13.54 -4.14 4.28
CA ALA A 159 14.11 -4.48 5.59
C ALA A 159 15.43 -5.30 5.53
N ARG A 160 15.83 -5.77 4.34
CA ARG A 160 17.06 -6.54 4.08
C ARG A 160 18.05 -5.85 3.15
N THR A 161 17.59 -4.99 2.24
CA THR A 161 18.45 -4.29 1.27
C THR A 161 18.88 -2.91 1.74
N ASP A 162 18.08 -2.24 2.58
CA ASP A 162 18.42 -0.98 3.24
C ASP A 162 18.23 -1.12 4.75
N ALA A 163 19.29 -1.55 5.42
CA ALA A 163 19.28 -1.75 6.86
C ALA A 163 19.32 -0.44 7.67
N ASP A 164 19.70 0.69 7.06
CA ASP A 164 19.95 1.95 7.77
C ASP A 164 18.70 2.84 7.85
N ARG A 165 17.68 2.62 6.99
CA ARG A 165 16.38 3.30 7.04
C ARG A 165 15.29 2.52 7.79
N ARG A 166 14.58 3.17 8.71
CA ARG A 166 13.38 2.60 9.37
C ARG A 166 12.17 2.63 8.42
N ASN A 167 11.25 1.70 8.55
CA ASN A 167 9.99 1.71 7.78
C ASN A 167 8.86 2.41 8.55
N LEU A 168 8.16 3.35 7.91
CA LEU A 168 6.80 3.75 8.27
C LEU A 168 5.85 3.19 7.21
N VAL A 169 5.16 2.10 7.53
CA VAL A 169 4.28 1.39 6.60
C VAL A 169 2.85 1.88 6.74
N LEU A 170 2.26 2.32 5.64
CA LEU A 170 0.85 2.67 5.51
C LEU A 170 0.08 1.48 4.91
N PHE A 171 -1.08 1.15 5.48
CA PHE A 171 -2.05 0.24 4.88
C PHE A 171 -3.46 0.81 5.07
N LEU A 172 -3.84 1.67 4.13
CA LEU A 172 -5.00 2.57 4.24
C LEU A 172 -6.24 2.03 3.52
N GLY A 173 -7.32 2.80 3.51
CA GLY A 173 -8.57 2.54 2.78
C GLY A 173 -9.41 1.43 3.39
N SER A 174 -9.11 1.02 4.63
CA SER A 174 -9.63 -0.22 5.21
C SER A 174 -9.37 -1.46 4.34
N ASN A 175 -8.29 -1.47 3.54
CA ASN A 175 -7.96 -2.58 2.63
C ASN A 175 -7.85 -3.94 3.33
N ILE A 176 -7.54 -3.96 4.63
CA ILE A 176 -7.57 -5.17 5.47
C ILE A 176 -8.95 -5.87 5.50
N GLY A 177 -10.03 -5.12 5.26
CA GLY A 177 -11.41 -5.63 5.16
C GLY A 177 -11.68 -6.51 3.93
N ASN A 178 -10.81 -6.45 2.91
CA ASN A 178 -10.85 -7.39 1.78
C ASN A 178 -10.49 -8.83 2.21
N PHE A 179 -9.88 -9.01 3.39
CA PHE A 179 -9.49 -10.32 3.90
C PHE A 179 -10.52 -10.87 4.90
N GLY A 180 -10.94 -12.12 4.70
CA GLY A 180 -11.59 -12.89 5.76
C GLY A 180 -10.68 -13.04 6.98
N ARG A 181 -11.24 -13.13 8.20
CA ARG A 181 -10.53 -13.08 9.49
C ARG A 181 -9.24 -13.91 9.57
N VAL A 182 -9.20 -15.11 8.97
CA VAL A 182 -8.01 -15.96 8.95
C VAL A 182 -6.89 -15.35 8.09
N ALA A 183 -7.22 -14.87 6.89
CA ALA A 183 -6.28 -14.19 5.99
C ALA A 183 -5.81 -12.84 6.57
N ALA A 184 -6.71 -12.06 7.19
CA ALA A 184 -6.32 -10.81 7.87
C ALA A 184 -5.30 -11.07 9.00
N ASN A 185 -5.53 -12.11 9.82
CA ASN A 185 -4.60 -12.54 10.86
C ASN A 185 -3.28 -13.12 10.33
N ALA A 186 -3.26 -13.66 9.10
CA ALA A 186 -2.04 -14.13 8.45
C ALA A 186 -1.25 -12.97 7.85
N PHE A 187 -1.93 -12.03 7.18
CA PHE A 187 -1.35 -10.80 6.66
C PHE A 187 -0.70 -9.96 7.77
N LEU A 188 -1.42 -9.69 8.87
CA LEU A 188 -0.88 -8.92 10.00
C LEU A 188 0.36 -9.59 10.62
N ARG A 189 0.41 -10.93 10.68
CA ARG A 189 1.60 -11.66 11.14
C ARG A 189 2.76 -11.58 10.15
N ARG A 190 2.52 -11.75 8.84
CA ARG A 190 3.55 -11.57 7.80
C ARG A 190 4.12 -10.16 7.86
N LEU A 191 3.26 -9.14 7.86
CA LEU A 191 3.65 -7.73 7.99
C LEU A 191 4.50 -7.51 9.25
N TRP A 192 4.03 -7.94 10.43
CA TRP A 192 4.81 -7.84 11.67
C TRP A 192 6.18 -8.52 11.59
N SER A 193 6.28 -9.70 10.96
CA SER A 193 7.57 -10.39 10.75
C SER A 193 8.48 -9.76 9.70
N SER A 194 7.96 -8.87 8.85
CA SER A 194 8.74 -8.07 7.89
C SER A 194 9.24 -6.75 8.51
N LEU A 195 8.74 -6.34 9.68
CA LEU A 195 9.11 -5.10 10.37
C LEU A 195 10.27 -5.30 11.35
N ARG A 196 11.05 -4.25 11.57
CA ARG A 196 12.22 -4.21 12.45
C ARG A 196 11.98 -3.34 13.69
N PRO A 197 12.75 -3.50 14.78
CA PRO A 197 12.64 -2.61 15.95
C PRO A 197 12.85 -1.14 15.56
N GLY A 198 11.84 -0.31 15.82
CA GLY A 198 11.83 1.11 15.44
C GLY A 198 11.00 1.42 14.18
N ASP A 199 10.64 0.40 13.40
CA ASP A 199 9.64 0.53 12.33
C ASP A 199 8.24 0.75 12.91
N HIS A 200 7.35 1.37 12.14
CA HIS A 200 5.99 1.74 12.52
C HIS A 200 5.00 1.31 11.44
N ALA A 201 3.75 1.04 11.82
CA ALA A 201 2.66 0.73 10.89
C ALA A 201 1.39 1.55 11.21
N LEU A 202 0.85 2.24 10.21
CA LEU A 202 -0.44 2.93 10.27
C LEU A 202 -1.45 2.16 9.42
N ILE A 203 -2.43 1.54 10.06
CA ILE A 203 -3.44 0.69 9.40
C ILE A 203 -4.82 1.31 9.55
N GLY A 204 -5.48 1.56 8.42
CA GLY A 204 -6.87 2.00 8.37
C GLY A 204 -7.84 0.85 8.64
N PHE A 205 -8.86 1.10 9.47
CA PHE A 205 -9.98 0.19 9.70
C PHE A 205 -11.27 0.98 9.64
N ASP A 206 -12.20 0.63 8.74
CA ASP A 206 -13.57 1.10 8.85
C ASP A 206 -14.26 0.41 10.04
N LEU A 207 -15.08 1.18 10.76
CA LEU A 207 -15.77 0.71 11.94
C LEU A 207 -17.22 0.33 11.60
N LYS A 208 -17.75 -0.65 12.34
CA LYS A 208 -19.19 -0.90 12.33
C LYS A 208 -19.90 0.39 12.76
N LYS A 209 -20.64 0.96 11.81
CA LYS A 209 -21.56 2.07 11.97
C LYS A 209 -22.98 1.52 12.08
N ASP A 210 -23.85 2.23 12.78
CA ASP A 210 -25.28 1.99 12.67
C ASP A 210 -25.75 2.52 11.31
N ILE A 211 -26.77 1.87 10.74
CA ILE A 211 -27.34 2.25 9.45
C ILE A 211 -28.68 2.90 9.74
N GLU A 212 -28.80 4.20 9.45
CA GLU A 212 -30.10 4.86 9.34
C GLU A 212 -30.74 4.41 8.02
N VAL A 213 -31.96 3.86 8.11
CA VAL A 213 -32.74 3.25 7.00
C VAL A 213 -34.16 3.80 7.03
#